data_AF-A0A9D2KGK9-F1
#
_entry.id   AF-A0A9D2KGK9-F1
#
_cell.length_a   1.000
_cell.length_b   1.000
_cell.length_c   1.000
_cell.angle_alpha   90.00
_cell.angle_beta   90.00
_cell.angle_gamma   90.00
#
_symmetry.space_group_name_H-M   'P 1'
#
loop_
_entity.id
_entity.type
_entity.pdbx_description
1 polymer ?
#
loop_
_entity_poly.entity_id
_entity_poly.type
_entity_poly.pdbx_seq_one_letter_code
_entity_poly.pdbx_strand_id
1 'polypeptide(L)' 'MDGYWMTALWSIAPTIVITVLFFWILRSVLRFDRIERRAFAKVEAEERAKRGMPPRVE' A
#
# COMPACT_ATOMS: atom_id res chain seq x y z
N MET A 1 35.58 -22.89 -4.95
CA MET A 1 34.99 -22.05 -3.88
C MET A 1 33.59 -21.55 -4.25
N ASP A 2 33.18 -21.66 -5.51
CA ASP A 2 31.95 -21.07 -6.05
C ASP A 2 30.66 -21.74 -5.53
N GLY A 3 30.71 -23.06 -5.28
CA GLY A 3 29.57 -23.81 -4.77
C GLY A 3 29.12 -23.38 -3.37
N TYR A 4 30.03 -23.01 -2.49
CA TYR A 4 29.72 -22.61 -1.11
C TYR A 4 28.95 -21.28 -1.05
N TRP A 5 29.39 -20.29 -1.83
CA TRP A 5 28.71 -18.99 -1.90
C TRP A 5 27.35 -19.11 -2.60
N MET A 6 27.24 -19.96 -3.61
CA MET A 6 25.98 -20.23 -4.30
C MET A 6 24.96 -20.89 -3.34
N THR A 7 25.35 -21.92 -2.58
CA THR A 7 24.45 -22.57 -1.62
C THR A 7 24.06 -21.66 -0.46
N ALA A 8 25.00 -20.86 0.06
CA ALA A 8 24.70 -19.87 1.08
C ALA A 8 23.66 -18.86 0.59
N LEU A 9 23.78 -18.35 -0.65
CA LEU A 9 22.81 -17.42 -1.22
C LEU A 9 21.42 -18.06 -1.37
N TRP A 10 21.36 -19.30 -1.86
CA TRP A 10 20.09 -20.03 -1.99
C TRP A 10 19.42 -20.33 -0.64
N SER A 11 20.18 -20.51 0.43
CA SER A 11 19.62 -20.75 1.76
C SER A 11 18.90 -19.53 2.34
N ILE A 12 19.36 -18.32 2.05
CA ILE A 12 18.78 -17.07 2.58
C ILE A 12 17.73 -16.45 1.66
N ALA A 13 17.75 -16.80 0.37
CA ALA A 13 16.78 -16.34 -0.63
C ALA A 13 15.31 -16.43 -0.18
N PRO A 14 14.80 -17.55 0.39
CA PRO A 14 13.40 -17.63 0.80
C PRO A 14 13.03 -16.60 1.88
N THR A 15 13.93 -16.34 2.84
CA THR A 15 13.70 -15.33 3.88
C THR A 15 13.62 -13.94 3.28
N ILE A 16 14.56 -13.59 2.38
CA ILE A 16 14.57 -12.29 1.70
C ILE A 16 13.29 -12.09 0.90
N VAL A 17 12.85 -13.10 0.16
CA VAL A 17 11.61 -13.04 -0.64
C VAL A 17 10.42 -12.74 0.27
N ILE A 18 10.28 -13.46 1.39
CA ILE A 18 9.19 -13.23 2.34
C ILE A 18 9.27 -11.82 2.94
N THR A 19 10.46 -11.36 3.35
CA THR A 19 10.64 -10.01 3.89
C THR A 19 10.26 -8.93 2.90
N VAL A 20 10.66 -9.06 1.63
CA VAL A 20 10.32 -8.11 0.57
C VAL A 20 8.82 -8.11 0.31
N LEU A 21 8.20 -9.29 0.23
CA LEU A 21 6.75 -9.42 0.03
C LEU A 21 5.97 -8.78 1.19
N PHE A 22 6.36 -9.09 2.43
CA PHE A 22 5.76 -8.56 3.64
C PHE A 22 5.86 -7.04 3.70
N PHE A 23 7.05 -6.49 3.41
CA PHE A 23 7.24 -5.05 3.33
C PHE A 23 6.34 -4.42 2.26
N TRP A 24 6.22 -5.04 1.09
CA TRP A 24 5.33 -4.58 0.03
C TRP A 24 3.85 -4.59 0.43
N ILE A 25 3.41 -5.63 1.14
CA ILE A 25 2.03 -5.72 1.66
C ILE A 25 1.78 -4.60 2.67
N LEU A 26 2.64 -4.43 3.68
CA LEU A 26 2.50 -3.36 4.67
C LEU A 26 2.53 -1.97 4.00
N ARG A 27 3.47 -1.76 3.07
CA ARG A 27 3.58 -0.55 2.27
C ARG A 27 2.28 -0.28 1.51
N SER A 28 1.69 -1.31 0.90
CA SER A 28 0.45 -1.21 0.12
C SER A 28 -0.72 -0.82 1.01
N VAL A 29 -0.92 -1.52 2.14
CA VAL A 29 -2.00 -1.24 3.10
C VAL A 29 -1.92 0.19 3.63
N LEU A 30 -0.74 0.62 4.07
CA LEU A 30 -0.53 1.99 4.58
C LEU A 30 -0.72 3.07 3.49
N ARG A 31 -0.54 2.73 2.21
CA ARG A 31 -0.74 3.66 1.10
C ARG A 31 -2.20 3.69 0.64
N PHE A 32 -2.90 2.57 0.69
CA PHE A 32 -4.32 2.44 0.35
C PHE A 32 -5.21 3.24 1.30
N ASP A 33 -4.92 3.20 2.61
CA ASP A 33 -5.68 3.93 3.64
C ASP A 33 -5.70 5.46 3.40
N ARG A 34 -4.67 6.01 2.74
CA ARG A 34 -4.63 7.43 2.34
C ARG A 34 -5.36 7.73 1.03
N ILE A 35 -5.46 6.77 0.11
CA ILE A 35 -6.13 6.94 -1.17
C ILE A 35 -7.64 6.84 -0.99
N GLU A 36 -8.11 5.86 -0.23
CA GLU A 36 -9.55 5.66 -0.01
C GLU A 36 -10.20 6.87 0.67
N ARG A 37 -9.58 7.42 1.73
CA ARG A 37 -10.09 8.63 2.39
C ARG A 37 -10.21 9.82 1.43
N ARG A 38 -9.23 10.02 0.54
CA ARG A 38 -9.26 11.11 -0.45
C ARG A 38 -10.29 10.87 -1.54
N ALA A 39 -10.43 9.64 -2.02
CA ALA A 39 -11.40 9.28 -3.04
C ALA A 39 -12.84 9.43 -2.52
N PHE A 40 -13.12 8.92 -1.31
CA PHE A 40 -14.42 9.09 -0.65
C PHE A 40 -14.76 10.57 -0.42
N ALA A 41 -13.83 11.37 0.09
CA ALA A 41 -14.05 12.81 0.30
C ALA A 41 -14.37 13.53 -1.02
N LYS A 42 -13.68 13.18 -2.10
CA LYS A 42 -13.93 13.76 -3.43
C LYS A 42 -15.32 13.39 -3.96
N VAL A 43 -15.70 12.12 -3.86
CA VAL A 43 -17.03 11.64 -4.31
C VAL A 43 -18.15 12.24 -3.46
N GLU A 44 -17.98 12.34 -2.16
CA GLU A 44 -18.98 12.96 -1.26
C GLU A 44 -19.14 14.47 -1.54
N ALA A 45 -18.05 15.17 -1.88
CA ALA A 45 -18.10 16.57 -2.29
C ALA A 45 -18.84 16.75 -3.64
N GLU A 46 -18.59 15.89 -4.61
CA GLU A 46 -19.30 15.90 -5.91
C GLU A 46 -20.79 15.62 -5.73
N GLU A 47 -21.16 14.65 -4.89
CA GLU A 47 -22.57 14.34 -4.58
C GLU A 47 -23.25 15.47 -3.80
N ARG A 48 -22.57 16.14 -2.86
CA ARG A 48 -23.10 17.32 -2.16
C ARG A 48 -23.32 18.50 -3.09
N ALA A 49 -22.37 18.77 -3.99
CA ALA A 49 -22.49 19.83 -4.98
C ALA A 49 -23.71 19.60 -5.89
N LYS A 50 -23.93 18.37 -6.35
CA LYS A 50 -25.14 18.01 -7.12
C LYS A 50 -26.43 18.19 -6.31
N ARG A 51 -26.39 17.94 -5.00
CA ARG A 51 -27.54 18.08 -4.09
C ARG A 51 -27.71 19.50 -3.54
N GLY A 52 -26.87 20.45 -3.94
CA GLY A 52 -26.90 21.83 -3.43
C GLY A 52 -26.59 21.96 -1.93
N MET A 53 -25.96 20.94 -1.33
CA MET A 53 -25.59 20.96 0.09
C MET A 53 -24.31 21.77 0.29
N PRO A 54 -24.20 22.56 1.39
CA PRO A 54 -22.98 23.29 1.70
C PRO A 54 -21.80 22.31 1.92
N PRO A 55 -20.56 22.72 1.59
CA PRO A 55 -19.38 21.90 1.84
C PRO A 55 -19.28 21.58 3.33
N ARG A 56 -18.87 20.34 3.66
CA ARG A 56 -18.64 19.95 5.05
C ARG A 56 -17.47 20.78 5.56
N VAL A 57 -17.76 21.69 6.49
CA VAL A 57 -16.74 22.45 7.22
C VAL A 57 -16.11 21.46 8.19
N GLU A 58 -14.83 21.14 7.98
CA GLU A 58 -14.02 20.38 8.95
C GLU A 58 -13.85 21.18 10.25
#